data_AF-A0A4U7ARW1-F1
#
_entry.id   AF-A0A4U7ARW1-F1
#
_cell.length_a   1.000
_cell.length_b   1.000
_cell.length_c   1.000
_cell.angle_alpha   90.00
_cell.angle_beta   90.00
_cell.angle_gamma   90.00
#
_symmetry.space_group_name_H-M   'P 1'
#
loop_
_entity.id
_entity.type
_entity.pdbx_description
1 polymer ?
#
loop_
_entity_poly.entity_id
_entity_poly.type
_entity_poly.pdbx_seq_one_letter_code
_entity_poly.pdbx_strand_id
1 'polypeptide(L)'
;MTSSKSDLRALLDLTTTSQTLITHYLATLTSPTPTTSTSHPDPPNPLQVLRDASLLLKSHTTKLSLLLLNKPFTPSAITKVLRDITSTCLPAMMSAVELAQADVWGRLLRREITARVGRVMREMGVFLAEVRGLAEEEEGGKGRKEEGNRRDTLASTGVVWEACDAVVELEEMDVGGVALKRAREYQALVKDAIAELKEWGEEAEESEDEKEVDDGEEEDFFGAGSSLPRDRVELRELLSQGLGKVRKVEILYTAVIKRRIRTFTKETARIKPHVMIIDELLDHLKKLPELTDELASGFYDLDEDAVKEQITALVDEAKATIKLVELSWDGKEDEFTGWSAKWLEVVK
;
A
#
# COMPACT_ATOMS: atom_id res chain seq x y z
N MET A 1 26.37 16.61 -36.28
CA MET A 1 25.44 17.74 -36.10
C MET A 1 25.44 18.09 -34.62
N THR A 2 26.06 19.21 -34.25
CA THR A 2 26.02 19.75 -32.88
C THR A 2 24.59 20.16 -32.57
N SER A 3 24.07 19.78 -31.40
CA SER A 3 22.76 20.29 -30.94
C SER A 3 22.77 21.82 -30.96
N SER A 4 21.70 22.44 -31.49
CA SER A 4 21.57 23.89 -31.41
C SER A 4 21.44 24.31 -29.95
N LYS A 5 22.16 25.37 -29.54
CA LYS A 5 22.03 25.96 -28.19
C LYS A 5 20.59 26.35 -27.86
N SER A 6 19.80 26.73 -28.88
CA SER A 6 18.37 27.02 -28.72
C SER A 6 17.57 25.81 -28.25
N ASP A 7 17.86 24.64 -28.83
CA ASP A 7 17.09 23.42 -28.59
C ASP A 7 17.40 22.86 -27.20
N LEU A 8 18.64 23.02 -26.76
CA LEU A 8 19.07 22.64 -25.43
C LEU A 8 18.44 23.51 -24.34
N ARG A 9 18.41 24.83 -24.55
CA ARG A 9 17.73 25.77 -23.66
C ARG A 9 16.23 25.46 -23.56
N ALA A 10 15.58 25.20 -24.70
CA ALA A 10 14.17 24.82 -24.71
C ALA A 10 13.89 23.53 -23.92
N LEU A 11 14.80 22.56 -23.96
CA LEU A 11 14.71 21.34 -23.17
C LEU A 11 14.87 21.61 -21.66
N LEU A 12 15.83 22.46 -21.26
CA LEU A 12 16.03 22.85 -19.87
C LEU A 12 14.84 23.62 -19.29
N ASP A 13 14.28 24.55 -20.06
CA ASP A 13 13.08 25.30 -19.66
C ASP A 13 11.87 24.36 -19.51
N LEU A 14 11.71 23.39 -20.44
CA LEU A 14 10.63 22.42 -20.38
C LEU A 14 10.77 21.46 -19.19
N THR A 15 11.97 20.92 -18.93
CA THR A 15 12.18 20.01 -17.78
C THR A 15 11.90 20.72 -16.46
N THR A 16 12.35 21.97 -16.32
CA THR A 16 12.07 22.79 -15.13
C THR A 16 10.56 23.01 -14.94
N THR A 17 9.86 23.42 -16.00
CA THR A 17 8.41 23.64 -15.93
C THR A 17 7.65 22.33 -15.64
N SER A 18 8.11 21.22 -16.22
CA SER A 18 7.52 19.89 -16.02
C SER A 18 7.72 19.38 -14.58
N GLN A 19 8.87 19.68 -13.97
CA GLN A 19 9.09 19.40 -12.54
C GLN A 19 8.13 20.19 -11.65
N THR A 20 7.94 21.49 -11.93
CA THR A 20 6.95 22.30 -11.19
C THR A 20 5.54 21.74 -11.33
N LEU A 21 5.15 21.30 -12.54
CA LEU A 21 3.85 20.66 -12.78
C LEU A 21 3.68 19.39 -11.94
N ILE A 22 4.71 18.52 -11.89
CA ILE A 22 4.69 17.30 -11.07
C ILE A 22 4.56 17.63 -9.59
N THR A 23 5.30 18.64 -9.09
CA THR A 23 5.17 19.08 -7.70
C THR A 23 3.75 19.55 -7.39
N HIS A 24 3.12 20.30 -8.30
CA HIS A 24 1.73 20.72 -8.17
C HIS A 24 0.75 19.53 -8.15
N TYR A 25 0.93 18.56 -9.04
CA TYR A 25 0.13 17.33 -9.03
C TYR A 25 0.26 16.55 -7.73
N LEU A 26 1.49 16.35 -7.24
CA LEU A 26 1.72 15.68 -5.96
C LEU A 26 1.06 16.41 -4.79
N ALA A 27 1.11 17.74 -4.76
CA ALA A 27 0.41 18.54 -3.75
C ALA A 27 -1.11 18.42 -3.85
N THR A 28 -1.64 18.28 -5.07
CA THR A 28 -3.08 18.07 -5.29
C THR A 28 -3.52 16.70 -4.80
N LEU A 29 -2.72 15.65 -5.04
CA LEU A 29 -2.99 14.29 -4.57
C LEU A 29 -2.97 14.14 -3.04
N THR A 30 -2.24 15.01 -2.33
CA THR A 30 -2.17 15.01 -0.87
C THR A 30 -3.16 15.97 -0.21
N SER A 31 -3.77 16.88 -0.98
CA SER A 31 -4.76 17.81 -0.46
C SER A 31 -6.12 17.12 -0.29
N PRO A 32 -6.81 17.28 0.86
CA PRO A 32 -8.17 16.80 1.01
C PRO A 32 -9.12 17.71 0.22
N THR A 33 -9.27 17.44 -1.08
CA THR A 33 -10.19 18.22 -1.92
C THR A 33 -11.65 17.85 -1.58
N PRO A 34 -12.53 18.82 -1.29
CA PRO A 34 -13.97 18.56 -1.21
C PRO A 34 -14.46 18.09 -2.58
N THR A 35 -15.15 16.95 -2.61
CA THR A 35 -15.75 16.36 -3.82
C THR A 35 -16.76 17.34 -4.41
N THR A 36 -16.33 18.11 -5.40
CA THR A 36 -17.25 18.93 -6.20
C THR A 36 -17.83 18.02 -7.26
N SER A 37 -19.10 17.67 -7.10
CA SER A 37 -19.86 16.77 -7.98
C SER A 37 -20.20 17.46 -9.30
N THR A 38 -19.24 17.59 -10.20
CA THR A 38 -19.56 17.82 -11.62
C THR A 38 -19.99 16.49 -12.23
N SER A 39 -21.29 16.23 -12.22
CA SER A 39 -21.85 15.02 -12.84
C SER A 39 -21.77 15.12 -14.37
N HIS A 40 -20.76 14.48 -14.95
CA HIS A 40 -20.86 14.08 -16.36
C HIS A 40 -21.88 12.94 -16.47
N PRO A 41 -22.79 12.96 -17.47
CA PRO A 41 -23.87 11.98 -17.58
C PRO A 41 -23.39 10.55 -17.88
N ASP A 42 -22.15 10.38 -18.33
CA ASP A 42 -21.49 9.08 -18.49
C ASP A 42 -19.96 9.27 -18.42
N PRO A 43 -19.36 9.33 -17.21
CA PRO A 43 -17.93 9.51 -17.07
C PRO A 43 -17.18 8.25 -17.53
N PRO A 44 -16.01 8.38 -18.19
CA PRO A 44 -15.22 7.22 -18.58
C PRO A 44 -14.73 6.47 -17.33
N ASN A 45 -14.52 5.16 -17.48
CA ASN A 45 -14.01 4.33 -16.37
C ASN A 45 -12.58 4.79 -15.99
N PRO A 46 -12.36 5.25 -14.75
CA PRO A 46 -11.06 5.75 -14.30
C PRO A 46 -9.95 4.70 -14.40
N LEU A 47 -10.23 3.43 -14.15
CA LEU A 47 -9.24 2.35 -14.21
C LEU A 47 -8.75 2.12 -15.65
N GLN A 48 -9.64 2.24 -16.63
CA GLN A 48 -9.27 2.15 -18.05
C GLN A 48 -8.42 3.33 -18.50
N VAL A 49 -8.81 4.54 -18.09
CA VAL A 49 -8.02 5.75 -18.36
C VAL A 49 -6.63 5.63 -17.74
N LEU A 50 -6.54 5.14 -16.50
CA LEU A 50 -5.26 4.89 -15.81
C LEU A 50 -4.40 3.86 -16.54
N ARG A 51 -4.98 2.72 -16.97
CA ARG A 51 -4.26 1.72 -17.75
C ARG A 51 -3.69 2.34 -19.02
N ASP A 52 -4.54 2.95 -19.83
CA ASP A 52 -4.16 3.44 -21.15
C ASP A 52 -3.11 4.57 -21.04
N ALA A 53 -3.27 5.49 -20.08
CA ALA A 53 -2.28 6.52 -19.79
C ALA A 53 -0.94 5.95 -19.30
N SER A 54 -0.97 4.88 -18.49
CA SER A 54 0.24 4.22 -17.97
C SER A 54 1.00 3.46 -19.05
N LEU A 55 0.29 2.74 -19.92
CA LEU A 55 0.89 2.06 -21.07
C LEU A 55 1.51 3.07 -22.04
N LEU A 56 0.82 4.19 -22.30
CA LEU A 56 1.34 5.26 -23.14
C LEU A 56 2.58 5.91 -22.50
N LEU A 57 2.55 6.18 -21.18
CA LEU A 57 3.69 6.72 -20.46
C LEU A 57 4.90 5.77 -20.52
N LYS A 58 4.69 4.47 -20.36
CA LYS A 58 5.74 3.45 -20.48
C LYS A 58 6.37 3.44 -21.87
N SER A 59 5.55 3.55 -22.93
CA SER A 59 6.03 3.70 -24.32
C SER A 59 6.87 4.97 -24.51
N HIS A 60 6.39 6.11 -24.01
CA HIS A 60 7.15 7.37 -24.07
C HIS A 60 8.44 7.35 -23.26
N THR A 61 8.42 6.74 -22.08
CA THR A 61 9.61 6.57 -21.23
C THR A 61 10.66 5.71 -21.92
N THR A 62 10.24 4.63 -22.59
CA THR A 62 11.13 3.81 -23.45
C THR A 62 11.78 4.65 -24.54
N LYS A 63 10.97 5.45 -25.24
CA LYS A 63 11.47 6.33 -26.31
C LYS A 63 12.45 7.38 -25.77
N LEU A 64 12.17 7.98 -24.61
CA LEU A 64 13.08 8.90 -23.94
C LEU A 64 14.37 8.21 -23.56
N SER A 65 14.31 7.05 -22.90
CA SER A 65 15.48 6.26 -22.54
C SER A 65 16.38 6.00 -23.75
N LEU A 66 15.81 5.58 -24.89
CA LEU A 66 16.57 5.39 -26.12
C LEU A 66 17.20 6.69 -26.65
N LEU A 67 16.50 7.82 -26.60
CA LEU A 67 17.06 9.13 -27.01
C LEU A 67 18.16 9.61 -26.07
N LEU A 68 18.05 9.30 -24.78
CA LEU A 68 19.07 9.62 -23.79
C LEU A 68 20.28 8.70 -23.95
N LEU A 69 20.12 7.41 -24.21
CA LEU A 69 21.24 6.46 -24.27
C LEU A 69 22.07 6.56 -25.55
N ASN A 70 21.46 6.99 -26.66
CA ASN A 70 22.10 6.97 -27.97
C ASN A 70 22.73 8.32 -28.32
N LYS A 71 23.85 8.26 -29.07
CA LYS A 71 24.48 9.44 -29.69
C LYS A 71 24.01 9.62 -31.14
N PRO A 72 23.90 10.87 -31.64
CA PRO A 72 24.11 12.13 -30.93
C PRO A 72 22.94 12.47 -29.99
N PHE A 73 23.22 13.26 -28.94
CA PHE A 73 22.17 13.80 -28.08
C PHE A 73 21.26 14.74 -28.91
N THR A 74 19.95 14.55 -28.82
CA THR A 74 18.95 15.23 -29.67
C THR A 74 17.90 15.96 -28.84
N PRO A 75 18.19 17.17 -28.33
CA PRO A 75 17.28 17.89 -27.43
C PRO A 75 15.90 18.17 -28.01
N SER A 76 15.80 18.45 -29.31
CA SER A 76 14.52 18.70 -29.97
C SER A 76 13.62 17.45 -30.00
N ALA A 77 14.20 16.26 -30.18
CA ALA A 77 13.46 15.00 -30.15
C ALA A 77 12.99 14.68 -28.72
N ILE A 78 13.87 14.87 -27.72
CA ILE A 78 13.54 14.70 -26.29
C ILE A 78 12.42 15.66 -25.89
N THR A 79 12.54 16.93 -26.26
CA THR A 79 11.53 17.97 -26.01
C THR A 79 10.16 17.57 -26.54
N LYS A 80 10.09 17.01 -27.74
CA LYS A 80 8.83 16.56 -28.33
C LYS A 80 8.18 15.47 -27.48
N VAL A 81 8.93 14.44 -27.09
CA VAL A 81 8.39 13.34 -26.28
C VAL A 81 7.97 13.81 -24.88
N LEU A 82 8.74 14.73 -24.26
CA LEU A 82 8.36 15.32 -22.98
C LEU A 82 7.07 16.15 -23.06
N ARG A 83 6.86 16.89 -24.14
CA ARG A 83 5.59 17.59 -24.38
C ARG A 83 4.43 16.63 -24.52
N ASP A 84 4.62 15.52 -25.24
CA ASP A 84 3.58 14.49 -25.38
C ASP A 84 3.21 13.93 -23.99
N ILE A 85 4.18 13.58 -23.14
CA ILE A 85 3.93 13.09 -21.77
C ILE A 85 3.15 14.11 -20.93
N THR A 86 3.63 15.36 -20.91
CA THR A 86 3.10 16.40 -20.01
C THR A 86 1.74 16.94 -20.43
N SER A 87 1.38 16.80 -21.71
CA SER A 87 0.07 17.22 -22.24
C SER A 87 -0.95 16.08 -22.33
N THR A 88 -0.54 14.82 -22.20
CA THR A 88 -1.44 13.66 -22.36
C THR A 88 -1.45 12.75 -21.14
N CYS A 89 -0.40 11.96 -20.92
CA CYS A 89 -0.36 10.91 -19.90
C CYS A 89 -0.58 11.45 -18.48
N LEU A 90 0.20 12.47 -18.08
CA LEU A 90 0.16 12.96 -16.70
C LEU A 90 -1.19 13.63 -16.38
N PRO A 91 -1.72 14.54 -17.22
CA PRO A 91 -3.06 15.10 -17.01
C PRO A 91 -4.17 14.03 -17.04
N ALA A 92 -4.06 13.00 -17.90
CA ALA A 92 -5.04 11.92 -17.97
C ALA A 92 -5.08 11.11 -16.67
N MET A 93 -3.92 10.80 -16.08
CA MET A 93 -3.84 10.13 -14.78
C MET A 93 -4.48 10.98 -13.68
N MET A 94 -4.18 12.27 -13.62
CA MET A 94 -4.79 13.19 -12.65
C MET A 94 -6.31 13.26 -12.82
N SER A 95 -6.78 13.34 -14.06
CA SER A 95 -8.22 13.33 -14.36
C SER A 95 -8.87 12.03 -13.91
N ALA A 96 -8.20 10.89 -14.07
CA ALA A 96 -8.73 9.61 -13.59
C ALA A 96 -8.82 9.52 -12.06
N VAL A 97 -7.89 10.17 -11.32
CA VAL A 97 -8.02 10.30 -9.85
C VAL A 97 -9.27 11.09 -9.48
N GLU A 98 -9.59 12.17 -10.20
CA GLU A 98 -10.82 12.94 -9.97
C GLU A 98 -12.09 12.15 -10.33
N LEU A 99 -12.04 11.35 -11.39
CA LEU A 99 -13.15 10.47 -11.80
C LEU A 99 -13.38 9.31 -10.81
N ALA A 100 -12.35 8.85 -10.10
CA ALA A 100 -12.43 7.81 -9.07
C ALA A 100 -13.02 8.34 -7.75
N GLN A 101 -14.25 8.86 -7.80
CA GLN A 101 -14.93 9.43 -6.65
C GLN A 101 -15.16 8.38 -5.56
N ALA A 102 -14.89 8.74 -4.31
CA ALA A 102 -14.93 7.80 -3.18
C ALA A 102 -16.32 7.22 -2.93
N ASP A 103 -17.38 7.94 -3.28
CA ASP A 103 -18.75 7.49 -3.08
C ASP A 103 -19.22 6.50 -4.16
N VAL A 104 -18.53 6.43 -5.30
CA VAL A 104 -18.83 5.47 -6.39
C VAL A 104 -17.86 4.30 -6.36
N TRP A 105 -16.56 4.59 -6.24
CA TRP A 105 -15.48 3.62 -6.36
C TRP A 105 -14.93 3.13 -5.01
N GLY A 106 -15.40 3.72 -3.91
CA GLY A 106 -14.92 3.40 -2.57
C GLY A 106 -13.68 4.22 -2.17
N ARG A 107 -13.55 4.48 -0.87
CA ARG A 107 -12.39 5.11 -0.25
C ARG A 107 -11.14 4.27 -0.46
N LEU A 108 -11.26 2.95 -0.35
CA LEU A 108 -10.15 2.02 -0.47
C LEU A 108 -9.48 2.12 -1.84
N LEU A 109 -10.25 1.94 -2.92
CA LEU A 109 -9.72 1.97 -4.27
C LEU A 109 -9.22 3.37 -4.63
N ARG A 110 -9.93 4.44 -4.24
CA ARG A 110 -9.46 5.81 -4.44
C ARG A 110 -8.11 6.06 -3.78
N ARG A 111 -7.90 5.59 -2.54
CA ARG A 111 -6.63 5.72 -1.82
C ARG A 111 -5.51 4.97 -2.55
N GLU A 112 -5.79 3.77 -3.03
CA GLU A 112 -4.83 2.96 -3.78
C GLU A 112 -4.47 3.61 -5.13
N ILE A 113 -5.45 4.08 -5.90
CA ILE A 113 -5.26 4.85 -7.14
C ILE A 113 -4.37 6.07 -6.86
N THR A 114 -4.71 6.87 -5.85
CA THR A 114 -3.98 8.09 -5.50
C THR A 114 -2.54 7.78 -5.13
N ALA A 115 -2.30 6.71 -4.35
CA ALA A 115 -0.97 6.29 -3.96
C ALA A 115 -0.12 5.83 -5.16
N ARG A 116 -0.68 5.01 -6.05
CA ARG A 116 0.05 4.48 -7.23
C ARG A 116 0.30 5.57 -8.28
N VAL A 117 -0.68 6.43 -8.56
CA VAL A 117 -0.48 7.60 -9.43
C VAL A 117 0.55 8.56 -8.82
N GLY A 118 0.49 8.80 -7.51
CA GLY A 118 1.48 9.60 -6.80
C GLY A 118 2.90 9.02 -6.91
N ARG A 119 3.04 7.69 -6.89
CA ARG A 119 4.32 7.02 -7.17
C ARG A 119 4.78 7.33 -8.59
N VAL A 120 3.95 7.13 -9.61
CA VAL A 120 4.30 7.45 -11.02
C VAL A 120 4.77 8.90 -11.15
N MET A 121 4.07 9.86 -10.54
CA MET A 121 4.45 11.28 -10.58
C MET A 121 5.83 11.53 -9.94
N ARG A 122 6.13 10.91 -8.79
CA ARG A 122 7.45 11.00 -8.15
C ARG A 122 8.55 10.42 -9.02
N GLU A 123 8.37 9.20 -9.53
CA GLU A 123 9.39 8.53 -10.35
C GLU A 123 9.63 9.27 -11.67
N MET A 124 8.57 9.80 -12.29
CA MET A 124 8.70 10.67 -13.46
C MET A 124 9.45 11.97 -13.12
N GLY A 125 9.24 12.53 -11.92
CA GLY A 125 10.00 13.68 -11.44
C GLY A 125 11.50 13.42 -11.30
N VAL A 126 11.86 12.25 -10.76
CA VAL A 126 13.25 11.77 -10.69
C VAL A 126 13.84 11.60 -12.09
N PHE A 127 13.11 10.96 -13.00
CA PHE A 127 13.54 10.79 -14.40
C PHE A 127 13.75 12.13 -15.12
N LEU A 128 12.86 13.12 -14.90
CA LEU A 128 13.03 14.46 -15.46
C LEU A 128 14.27 15.18 -14.91
N ALA A 129 14.60 14.98 -13.64
CA ALA A 129 15.82 15.54 -13.06
C ALA A 129 17.08 14.98 -13.73
N GLU A 130 17.06 13.68 -14.08
CA GLU A 130 18.13 13.05 -14.85
C GLU A 130 18.23 13.63 -16.27
N VAL A 131 17.10 13.78 -16.98
CA VAL A 131 17.07 14.42 -18.31
C VAL A 131 17.66 15.83 -18.26
N ARG A 132 17.33 16.60 -17.22
CA ARG A 132 17.86 17.94 -17.00
C ARG A 132 19.37 17.91 -16.76
N GLY A 133 19.87 17.03 -15.89
CA GLY A 133 21.30 16.89 -15.62
C GLY A 133 22.10 16.55 -16.88
N LEU A 134 21.58 15.64 -17.72
CA LEU A 134 22.19 15.30 -19.01
C LEU A 134 22.21 16.47 -19.99
N ALA A 135 21.15 17.29 -20.01
CA ALA A 135 21.11 18.49 -20.85
C ALA A 135 22.11 19.56 -20.36
N GLU A 136 22.30 19.71 -19.06
CA GLU A 136 23.30 20.63 -18.47
C GLU A 136 24.75 20.18 -18.75
N GLU A 137 25.03 18.87 -18.72
CA GLU A 137 26.34 18.32 -19.10
C GLU A 137 26.69 18.62 -20.55
N GLU A 138 25.73 18.41 -21.46
CA GLU A 138 25.87 18.71 -22.88
C GLU A 138 26.00 20.23 -23.14
N GLU A 139 25.38 21.09 -22.33
CA GLU A 139 25.53 22.55 -22.43
C GLU A 139 26.92 23.00 -21.99
N GLY A 140 27.41 22.43 -20.89
CA GLY A 140 28.73 22.72 -20.31
C GLY A 140 29.91 22.16 -21.10
N GLY A 141 29.67 21.45 -22.20
CA GLY A 141 30.70 20.83 -23.04
C GLY A 141 31.49 19.73 -22.32
N LYS A 142 30.99 19.25 -21.17
CA LYS A 142 31.58 18.12 -20.46
C LYS A 142 31.09 16.85 -21.16
N GLY A 143 31.98 16.17 -21.87
CA GLY A 143 31.66 14.91 -22.52
C GLY A 143 31.02 13.93 -21.53
N ARG A 144 29.92 13.30 -21.94
CA ARG A 144 29.14 12.38 -21.11
C ARG A 144 29.98 11.18 -20.65
N LYS A 145 29.93 10.85 -19.36
CA LYS A 145 30.48 9.57 -18.85
C LYS A 145 29.57 8.43 -19.33
N GLU A 146 30.03 7.68 -20.33
CA GLU A 146 29.17 6.73 -21.07
C GLU A 146 28.62 5.58 -20.22
N GLU A 147 29.41 5.00 -19.31
CA GLU A 147 28.97 3.82 -18.54
C GLU A 147 28.04 4.16 -17.37
N GLY A 148 28.37 5.21 -16.59
CA GLY A 148 27.58 5.63 -15.43
C GLY A 148 26.19 6.11 -15.84
N ASN A 149 26.12 7.07 -16.76
CA ASN A 149 24.85 7.65 -17.20
C ASN A 149 23.97 6.62 -17.91
N ARG A 150 24.55 5.60 -18.56
CA ARG A 150 23.77 4.52 -19.18
C ARG A 150 23.09 3.63 -18.16
N ARG A 151 23.81 3.26 -17.09
CA ARG A 151 23.25 2.44 -16.01
C ARG A 151 22.13 3.19 -15.28
N ASP A 152 22.35 4.47 -15.00
CA ASP A 152 21.39 5.31 -14.29
C ASP A 152 20.11 5.51 -15.12
N THR A 153 20.22 5.84 -16.42
CA THR A 153 19.05 5.97 -17.31
C THR A 153 18.25 4.67 -17.42
N LEU A 154 18.92 3.52 -17.49
CA LEU A 154 18.23 2.23 -17.55
C LEU A 154 17.53 1.91 -16.22
N ALA A 155 18.16 2.20 -15.09
CA ALA A 155 17.57 2.01 -13.77
C ALA A 155 16.34 2.90 -13.58
N SER A 156 16.43 4.20 -13.86
CA SER A 156 15.32 5.13 -13.74
C SER A 156 14.16 4.80 -14.69
N THR A 157 14.48 4.33 -15.90
CA THR A 157 13.47 3.78 -16.84
C THR A 157 12.72 2.61 -16.23
N GLY A 158 13.44 1.65 -15.64
CA GLY A 158 12.85 0.47 -14.99
C GLY A 158 11.93 0.82 -13.82
N VAL A 159 12.31 1.79 -13.00
CA VAL A 159 11.50 2.25 -11.87
C VAL A 159 10.19 2.92 -12.33
N VAL A 160 10.24 3.76 -13.37
CA VAL A 160 9.02 4.34 -13.97
C VAL A 160 8.13 3.26 -14.57
N TRP A 161 8.70 2.24 -15.22
CA TRP A 161 7.93 1.12 -15.77
C TRP A 161 7.20 0.36 -14.66
N GLU A 162 7.90 -0.01 -13.59
CA GLU A 162 7.31 -0.73 -12.47
C GLU A 162 6.17 0.07 -11.83
N ALA A 163 6.33 1.40 -11.69
CA ALA A 163 5.27 2.28 -11.21
C ALA A 163 4.06 2.29 -12.17
N CYS A 164 4.28 2.30 -13.49
CA CYS A 164 3.21 2.22 -14.48
C CYS A 164 2.51 0.86 -14.47
N ASP A 165 3.27 -0.24 -14.37
CA ASP A 165 2.72 -1.61 -14.33
C ASP A 165 1.86 -1.81 -13.08
N ALA A 166 2.26 -1.22 -11.95
CA ALA A 166 1.43 -1.19 -10.74
C ALA A 166 0.11 -0.42 -10.96
N VAL A 167 0.09 0.66 -11.75
CA VAL A 167 -1.17 1.35 -12.07
C VAL A 167 -2.04 0.50 -13.02
N VAL A 168 -1.44 -0.17 -14.00
CA VAL A 168 -2.15 -1.07 -14.94
C VAL A 168 -2.85 -2.21 -14.22
N GLU A 169 -2.20 -2.81 -13.22
CA GLU A 169 -2.76 -3.90 -12.40
C GLU A 169 -4.10 -3.53 -11.74
N LEU A 170 -4.35 -2.25 -11.48
CA LEU A 170 -5.59 -1.80 -10.83
C LEU A 170 -6.85 -2.13 -11.63
N GLU A 171 -6.80 -2.14 -12.97
CA GLU A 171 -7.96 -2.51 -13.78
C GLU A 171 -8.34 -3.98 -13.62
N GLU A 172 -7.33 -4.84 -13.47
CA GLU A 172 -7.54 -6.27 -13.24
C GLU A 172 -8.06 -6.52 -11.82
N MET A 173 -7.43 -5.90 -10.83
CA MET A 173 -7.79 -6.05 -9.42
C MET A 173 -9.19 -5.49 -9.14
N ASP A 174 -9.51 -4.29 -9.63
CA ASP A 174 -10.70 -3.51 -9.25
C ASP A 174 -10.84 -3.38 -7.71
N VAL A 175 -12.00 -2.94 -7.22
CA VAL A 175 -12.29 -2.82 -5.78
C VAL A 175 -12.07 -4.15 -5.06
N GLY A 176 -12.58 -5.26 -5.60
CA GLY A 176 -12.54 -6.58 -4.95
C GLY A 176 -11.12 -7.14 -4.80
N GLY A 177 -10.29 -6.99 -5.83
CA GLY A 177 -8.89 -7.42 -5.80
C GLY A 177 -8.03 -6.58 -4.85
N VAL A 178 -8.27 -5.26 -4.80
CA VAL A 178 -7.59 -4.38 -3.83
C VAL A 178 -7.99 -4.74 -2.40
N ALA A 179 -9.29 -4.95 -2.14
CA ALA A 179 -9.78 -5.44 -0.85
C ALA A 179 -9.16 -6.78 -0.46
N LEU A 180 -9.06 -7.72 -1.41
CA LEU A 180 -8.44 -9.02 -1.18
C LEU A 180 -6.96 -8.91 -0.83
N LYS A 181 -6.21 -8.07 -1.53
CA LYS A 181 -4.79 -7.83 -1.24
C LYS A 181 -4.62 -7.27 0.18
N ARG A 182 -5.37 -6.22 0.52
CA ARG A 182 -5.30 -5.58 1.85
C ARG A 182 -5.71 -6.50 3.00
N ALA A 183 -6.80 -7.24 2.84
CA ALA A 183 -7.23 -8.19 3.87
C ALA A 183 -6.18 -9.29 4.12
N ARG A 184 -5.45 -9.73 3.09
CA ARG A 184 -4.34 -10.68 3.25
C ARG A 184 -3.12 -10.06 3.94
N GLU A 185 -2.78 -8.81 3.61
CA GLU A 185 -1.72 -8.07 4.29
C GLU A 185 -2.03 -7.97 5.80
N TYR A 186 -3.25 -7.57 6.17
CA TYR A 186 -3.65 -7.49 7.57
C TYR A 186 -3.69 -8.87 8.26
N GLN A 187 -4.16 -9.91 7.57
CA GLN A 187 -4.12 -11.28 8.09
C GLN A 187 -2.68 -11.75 8.36
N ALA A 188 -1.73 -11.38 7.49
CA ALA A 188 -0.32 -11.73 7.68
C ALA A 188 0.25 -11.06 8.93
N LEU A 189 -0.03 -9.78 9.16
CA LEU A 189 0.38 -9.08 10.39
C LEU A 189 -0.13 -9.80 11.65
N VAL A 190 -1.39 -10.24 11.67
CA VAL A 190 -1.94 -11.01 12.80
C VAL A 190 -1.22 -12.36 12.98
N LYS A 191 -0.84 -13.03 11.88
CA LYS A 191 -0.09 -14.30 11.95
C LYS A 191 1.31 -14.11 12.51
N ASP A 192 1.98 -13.06 12.07
CA ASP A 192 3.33 -12.74 12.51
C ASP A 192 3.30 -12.42 14.01
N ALA A 193 2.34 -11.61 14.48
CA ALA A 193 2.15 -11.32 15.89
C ALA A 193 1.81 -12.58 16.73
N ILE A 194 1.03 -13.54 16.21
CA ILE A 194 0.79 -14.83 16.89
C ILE A 194 2.10 -15.60 17.06
N ALA A 195 2.96 -15.62 16.05
CA ALA A 195 4.24 -16.33 16.10
C ALA A 195 5.17 -15.66 17.11
N GLU A 196 5.30 -14.34 17.03
CA GLU A 196 6.13 -13.52 17.92
C GLU A 196 5.72 -13.67 19.39
N LEU A 197 4.44 -13.48 19.73
CA LEU A 197 3.96 -13.61 21.11
C LEU A 197 4.08 -15.03 21.67
N LYS A 198 4.01 -16.05 20.79
CA LYS A 198 4.21 -17.44 21.17
C LYS A 198 5.67 -17.71 21.49
N GLU A 199 6.59 -17.26 20.64
CA GLU A 199 8.04 -17.36 20.85
C GLU A 199 8.45 -16.66 22.15
N TRP A 200 8.00 -15.41 22.35
CA TRP A 200 8.24 -14.64 23.57
C TRP A 200 7.76 -15.32 24.86
N GLY A 201 6.64 -16.05 24.79
CA GLY A 201 6.11 -16.82 25.93
C GLY A 201 6.84 -18.15 26.20
N GLU A 202 7.38 -18.79 25.15
CA GLU A 202 8.04 -20.10 25.20
C GLU A 202 9.55 -20.01 25.54
N GLU A 203 10.25 -18.94 25.13
CA GLU A 203 11.68 -18.71 25.44
C GLU A 203 11.99 -18.74 26.95
N ALA A 204 10.99 -18.49 27.78
CA ALA A 204 11.12 -18.57 29.22
C ALA A 204 11.15 -20.01 29.77
N GLU A 205 10.67 -21.03 29.05
CA GLU A 205 10.59 -22.43 29.53
C GLU A 205 11.86 -23.25 29.25
N GLU A 206 12.64 -22.93 28.21
CA GLU A 206 13.79 -23.75 27.78
C GLU A 206 15.13 -23.43 28.47
N SER A 207 15.20 -22.39 29.32
CA SER A 207 16.44 -21.91 29.97
C SER A 207 16.88 -22.65 31.25
N GLU A 208 16.58 -23.94 31.39
CA GLU A 208 16.84 -24.72 32.63
C GLU A 208 17.81 -25.90 32.52
N ASP A 209 18.58 -26.03 31.43
CA ASP A 209 19.61 -27.09 31.32
C ASP A 209 21.07 -26.61 31.22
N GLU A 210 21.36 -25.31 31.34
CA GLU A 210 22.73 -24.81 31.48
C GLU A 210 22.83 -23.69 32.52
N LYS A 211 22.95 -24.06 33.80
CA LYS A 211 23.53 -23.19 34.83
C LYS A 211 24.61 -23.95 35.60
N GLU A 212 25.80 -24.06 35.02
CA GLU A 212 27.01 -23.98 35.83
C GLU A 212 27.22 -22.51 36.19
N VAL A 213 27.30 -22.26 37.50
CA VAL A 213 27.48 -20.96 38.11
C VAL A 213 28.93 -20.52 37.90
N ASP A 214 29.15 -19.40 37.20
CA ASP A 214 30.37 -18.61 37.37
C ASP A 214 30.01 -17.23 37.93
N ASP A 215 30.74 -16.87 38.98
CA ASP A 215 30.49 -15.76 39.89
C ASP A 215 31.15 -14.51 39.31
N GLY A 216 30.37 -13.65 38.67
CA GLY A 216 30.83 -12.39 38.09
C GLY A 216 29.73 -11.35 38.15
N GLU A 217 29.85 -10.43 39.12
CA GLU A 217 29.06 -9.21 39.22
C GLU A 217 29.22 -8.36 37.95
N GLU A 218 28.27 -8.47 37.02
CA GLU A 218 27.96 -7.41 36.06
C GLU A 218 26.48 -7.07 36.19
N GLU A 219 26.21 -5.81 36.57
CA GLU A 219 24.90 -5.20 36.58
C GLU A 219 24.29 -5.27 35.18
N ASP A 220 23.37 -6.22 34.99
CA ASP A 220 22.50 -6.31 33.81
C ASP A 220 21.42 -5.21 33.88
N PHE A 221 21.86 -3.96 33.78
CA PHE A 221 21.03 -2.76 33.78
C PHE A 221 20.50 -2.42 32.37
N PHE A 222 20.67 -3.33 31.40
CA PHE A 222 20.12 -3.23 30.05
C PHE A 222 19.23 -4.42 29.66
N GLY A 223 18.70 -5.18 30.63
CA GLY A 223 17.75 -6.27 30.42
C GLY A 223 16.28 -5.82 30.58
N ALA A 224 15.73 -5.07 29.61
CA ALA A 224 14.28 -5.10 29.43
C ALA A 224 13.93 -6.51 28.91
N GLY A 225 13.15 -7.25 29.70
CA GLY A 225 13.03 -8.72 29.65
C GLY A 225 12.83 -9.32 28.25
N SER A 226 13.77 -10.17 27.84
CA SER A 226 13.71 -10.90 26.58
C SER A 226 12.65 -12.00 26.55
N SER A 227 12.05 -12.37 27.68
CA SER A 227 11.00 -13.40 27.75
C SER A 227 10.09 -13.22 28.98
N LEU A 228 8.91 -13.84 28.94
CA LEU A 228 7.90 -13.77 30.01
C LEU A 228 8.39 -14.42 31.33
N PRO A 229 8.49 -13.70 32.46
CA PRO A 229 8.96 -14.27 33.73
C PRO A 229 8.18 -15.52 34.17
N ARG A 230 8.89 -16.53 34.69
CA ARG A 230 8.31 -17.84 35.08
C ARG A 230 7.33 -17.75 36.26
N ASP A 231 7.52 -16.75 37.13
CA ASP A 231 6.76 -16.54 38.36
C ASP A 231 5.40 -15.85 38.12
N ARG A 232 5.15 -15.31 36.92
CA ARG A 232 3.92 -14.62 36.54
C ARG A 232 2.86 -15.58 36.01
N VAL A 233 2.30 -16.41 36.88
CA VAL A 233 1.27 -17.42 36.54
C VAL A 233 0.03 -16.78 35.91
N GLU A 234 -0.45 -15.65 36.45
CA GLU A 234 -1.63 -14.96 35.94
C GLU A 234 -1.41 -14.40 34.52
N LEU A 235 -0.25 -13.79 34.27
CA LEU A 235 0.11 -13.26 32.96
C LEU A 235 0.32 -14.37 31.92
N ARG A 236 0.84 -15.55 32.31
CA ARG A 236 0.95 -16.74 31.45
C ARG A 236 -0.42 -17.27 31.01
N GLU A 237 -1.36 -17.31 31.95
CA GLU A 237 -2.75 -17.69 31.65
C GLU A 237 -3.40 -16.66 30.72
N LEU A 238 -3.18 -15.36 30.97
CA LEU A 238 -3.63 -14.28 30.07
C LEU A 238 -2.99 -14.38 28.68
N LEU A 239 -1.72 -14.74 28.57
CA LEU A 239 -1.04 -14.96 27.28
C LEU A 239 -1.69 -16.09 26.50
N SER A 240 -1.95 -17.23 27.15
CA SER A 240 -2.66 -18.36 26.54
C SER A 240 -4.06 -17.96 26.06
N GLN A 241 -4.80 -17.21 26.88
CA GLN A 241 -6.12 -16.69 26.52
C GLN A 241 -6.05 -15.70 25.35
N GLY A 242 -5.16 -14.71 25.42
CA GLY A 242 -4.93 -13.71 24.39
C GLY A 242 -4.57 -14.35 23.05
N LEU A 243 -3.54 -15.21 23.01
CA LEU A 243 -3.18 -16.00 21.82
C LEU A 243 -4.36 -16.82 21.31
N GLY A 244 -5.15 -17.42 22.22
CA GLY A 244 -6.36 -18.14 21.89
C GLY A 244 -7.43 -17.28 21.20
N LYS A 245 -7.52 -15.98 21.53
CA LYS A 245 -8.43 -15.02 20.86
C LYS A 245 -7.85 -14.52 19.54
N VAL A 246 -6.57 -14.15 19.49
CA VAL A 246 -5.90 -13.70 18.24
C VAL A 246 -5.93 -14.80 17.18
N ARG A 247 -5.74 -16.08 17.55
CA ARG A 247 -5.93 -17.22 16.63
C ARG A 247 -7.35 -17.33 16.07
N LYS A 248 -8.38 -17.04 16.87
CA LYS A 248 -9.77 -17.02 16.38
C LYS A 248 -9.98 -15.86 15.39
N VAL A 249 -9.33 -14.72 15.61
CA VAL A 249 -9.30 -13.59 14.67
C VAL A 249 -8.61 -13.97 13.35
N GLU A 250 -7.51 -14.72 13.38
CA GLU A 250 -6.91 -15.26 12.14
C GLU A 250 -7.89 -16.16 11.36
N ILE A 251 -8.63 -17.02 12.06
CA ILE A 251 -9.66 -17.88 11.47
C ILE A 251 -10.79 -17.04 10.86
N LEU A 252 -11.20 -15.96 11.53
CA LEU A 252 -12.16 -14.98 11.01
C LEU A 252 -11.67 -14.41 9.69
N TYR A 253 -10.43 -13.93 9.61
CA TYR A 253 -9.84 -13.46 8.35
C TYR A 253 -9.97 -14.49 7.24
N THR A 254 -9.57 -15.74 7.51
CA THR A 254 -9.67 -16.83 6.53
C THR A 254 -11.10 -17.02 6.02
N ALA A 255 -12.10 -16.98 6.91
CA ALA A 255 -13.49 -17.16 6.55
C ALA A 255 -14.05 -15.96 5.76
N VAL A 256 -13.84 -14.74 6.23
CA VAL A 256 -14.26 -13.48 5.58
C VAL A 256 -13.64 -13.36 4.19
N ILE A 257 -12.33 -13.60 4.07
CA ILE A 257 -11.62 -13.57 2.79
C ILE A 257 -12.25 -14.59 1.82
N LYS A 258 -12.48 -15.82 2.28
CA LYS A 258 -12.98 -16.90 1.42
C LYS A 258 -14.43 -16.67 0.98
N ARG A 259 -15.30 -16.18 1.86
CA ARG A 259 -16.77 -16.20 1.66
C ARG A 259 -17.39 -14.83 1.37
N ARG A 260 -16.69 -13.73 1.64
CA ARG A 260 -17.19 -12.36 1.40
C ARG A 260 -16.29 -11.61 0.41
N ILE A 261 -14.99 -11.58 0.65
CA ILE A 261 -14.09 -10.77 -0.20
C ILE A 261 -13.84 -11.44 -1.56
N ARG A 262 -13.54 -12.74 -1.60
CA ARG A 262 -13.35 -13.46 -2.89
C ARG A 262 -14.62 -13.56 -3.74
N THR A 263 -15.79 -13.42 -3.13
CA THR A 263 -17.09 -13.45 -3.83
C THR A 263 -17.54 -12.05 -4.28
N PHE A 264 -16.79 -11.00 -3.94
CA PHE A 264 -17.04 -9.64 -4.38
C PHE A 264 -16.50 -9.45 -5.80
N THR A 265 -17.37 -9.56 -6.80
CA THR A 265 -17.00 -9.45 -8.22
C THR A 265 -17.16 -8.01 -8.74
N LYS A 266 -16.76 -7.78 -10.00
CA LYS A 266 -16.97 -6.50 -10.69
C LYS A 266 -18.47 -6.15 -10.81
N GLU A 267 -19.34 -7.15 -10.90
CA GLU A 267 -20.79 -6.97 -10.89
C GLU A 267 -21.29 -6.50 -9.52
N THR A 268 -20.78 -7.10 -8.43
CA THR A 268 -21.09 -6.66 -7.06
C THR A 268 -20.62 -5.23 -6.81
N ALA A 269 -19.45 -4.86 -7.35
CA ALA A 269 -18.87 -3.53 -7.24
C ALA A 269 -19.70 -2.43 -7.93
N ARG A 270 -20.60 -2.77 -8.87
CA ARG A 270 -21.52 -1.78 -9.49
C ARG A 270 -22.60 -1.28 -8.53
N ILE A 271 -22.83 -2.00 -7.44
CA ILE A 271 -23.84 -1.65 -6.44
C ILE A 271 -23.15 -0.81 -5.37
N LYS A 272 -23.34 0.51 -5.44
CA LYS A 272 -22.72 1.49 -4.53
C LYS A 272 -22.79 1.09 -3.04
N PRO A 273 -23.94 0.65 -2.49
CA PRO A 273 -23.99 0.15 -1.11
C PRO A 273 -22.98 -0.97 -0.79
N HIS A 274 -22.71 -1.88 -1.72
CA HIS A 274 -21.78 -2.99 -1.49
C HIS A 274 -20.32 -2.50 -1.43
N VAL A 275 -19.97 -1.50 -2.24
CA VAL A 275 -18.64 -0.86 -2.18
C VAL A 275 -18.42 -0.21 -0.81
N MET A 276 -19.45 0.46 -0.27
CA MET A 276 -19.37 1.07 1.07
C MET A 276 -19.22 0.02 2.18
N ILE A 277 -19.93 -1.10 2.08
CA ILE A 277 -19.78 -2.22 3.02
C ILE A 277 -18.37 -2.81 2.95
N ILE A 278 -17.77 -2.93 1.76
CA ILE A 278 -16.37 -3.38 1.62
C ILE A 278 -15.39 -2.39 2.24
N ASP A 279 -15.58 -1.08 2.05
CA ASP A 279 -14.74 -0.07 2.71
C ASP A 279 -14.81 -0.21 4.23
N GLU A 280 -16.03 -0.28 4.77
CA GLU A 280 -16.26 -0.42 6.21
C GLU A 280 -15.69 -1.74 6.75
N LEU A 281 -15.86 -2.85 6.02
CA LEU A 281 -15.25 -4.13 6.36
C LEU A 281 -13.72 -4.03 6.44
N LEU A 282 -13.09 -3.33 5.50
CA LEU A 282 -11.64 -3.17 5.47
C LEU A 282 -11.14 -2.24 6.59
N ASP A 283 -11.95 -1.26 7.00
CA ASP A 283 -11.67 -0.43 8.18
C ASP A 283 -11.73 -1.28 9.47
N HIS A 284 -12.73 -2.17 9.60
CA HIS A 284 -12.82 -3.13 10.70
C HIS A 284 -11.65 -4.12 10.72
N LEU A 285 -11.33 -4.72 9.57
CA LEU A 285 -10.20 -5.64 9.46
C LEU A 285 -8.89 -4.93 9.83
N LYS A 286 -8.64 -3.71 9.33
CA LYS A 286 -7.42 -2.94 9.64
C LYS A 286 -7.19 -2.73 11.14
N LYS A 287 -8.26 -2.56 11.93
CA LYS A 287 -8.16 -2.36 13.38
C LYS A 287 -7.71 -3.61 14.13
N LEU A 288 -7.99 -4.80 13.61
CA LEU A 288 -7.65 -6.06 14.29
C LEU A 288 -6.14 -6.27 14.50
N PRO A 289 -5.25 -6.08 13.51
CA PRO A 289 -3.81 -6.11 13.76
C PRO A 289 -3.35 -4.94 14.64
N GLU A 290 -3.96 -3.76 14.55
CA GLU A 290 -3.64 -2.63 15.45
C GLU A 290 -3.94 -3.01 16.92
N LEU A 291 -5.10 -3.58 17.21
CA LEU A 291 -5.45 -4.08 18.55
C LEU A 291 -4.59 -5.27 18.98
N THR A 292 -4.09 -6.06 18.04
CA THR A 292 -3.16 -7.17 18.34
C THR A 292 -1.79 -6.63 18.75
N ASP A 293 -1.33 -5.55 18.13
CA ASP A 293 -0.08 -4.85 18.46
C ASP A 293 -0.17 -4.16 19.84
N GLU A 294 -1.29 -3.51 20.14
CA GLU A 294 -1.55 -2.95 21.48
C GLU A 294 -1.64 -4.05 22.55
N LEU A 295 -2.25 -5.20 22.23
CA LEU A 295 -2.26 -6.37 23.10
C LEU A 295 -0.84 -6.89 23.36
N ALA A 296 0.00 -6.97 22.32
CA ALA A 296 1.38 -7.39 22.46
C ALA A 296 2.18 -6.42 23.34
N SER A 297 1.99 -5.12 23.14
CA SER A 297 2.60 -4.07 23.97
C SER A 297 2.24 -4.23 25.45
N GLY A 298 0.95 -4.50 25.76
CA GLY A 298 0.52 -4.78 27.14
C GLY A 298 1.21 -6.01 27.76
N PHE A 299 1.48 -7.05 26.96
CA PHE A 299 2.26 -8.20 27.44
C PHE A 299 3.72 -7.83 27.72
N TYR A 300 4.36 -7.06 26.83
CA TYR A 300 5.75 -6.63 27.00
C TYR A 300 5.94 -5.69 28.20
N ASP A 301 4.95 -4.84 28.47
CA ASP A 301 4.91 -3.96 29.63
C ASP A 301 4.52 -4.69 30.94
N LEU A 302 4.18 -5.98 30.86
CA LEU A 302 3.71 -6.81 31.97
C LEU A 302 2.45 -6.22 32.65
N ASP A 303 1.61 -5.51 31.89
CA ASP A 303 0.39 -4.86 32.36
C ASP A 303 -0.84 -5.76 32.11
N GLU A 304 -1.22 -6.50 33.14
CA GLU A 304 -2.34 -7.44 33.08
C GLU A 304 -3.70 -6.78 32.84
N ASP A 305 -3.89 -5.55 33.30
CA ASP A 305 -5.16 -4.84 33.14
C ASP A 305 -5.29 -4.29 31.72
N ALA A 306 -4.21 -3.73 31.17
CA ALA A 306 -4.13 -3.35 29.76
C ALA A 306 -4.38 -4.57 28.85
N VAL A 307 -3.75 -5.71 29.14
CA VAL A 307 -3.97 -6.96 28.38
C VAL A 307 -5.45 -7.38 28.37
N LYS A 308 -6.12 -7.37 29.53
CA LYS A 308 -7.56 -7.72 29.62
C LYS A 308 -8.44 -6.76 28.83
N GLU A 309 -8.14 -5.46 28.87
CA GLU A 309 -8.85 -4.44 28.10
C GLU A 309 -8.68 -4.69 26.59
N GLN A 310 -7.44 -4.91 26.13
CA GLN A 310 -7.16 -5.13 24.71
C GLN A 310 -7.75 -6.45 24.19
N ILE A 311 -7.76 -7.52 25.00
CA ILE A 311 -8.48 -8.76 24.65
C ILE A 311 -9.97 -8.48 24.41
N THR A 312 -10.59 -7.68 25.28
CA THR A 312 -12.01 -7.33 25.16
C THR A 312 -12.27 -6.50 23.90
N ALA A 313 -11.45 -5.47 23.66
CA ALA A 313 -11.54 -4.62 22.48
C ALA A 313 -11.36 -5.42 21.17
N LEU A 314 -10.37 -6.31 21.12
CA LEU A 314 -10.11 -7.20 19.97
C LEU A 314 -11.32 -8.10 19.68
N VAL A 315 -11.89 -8.71 20.72
CA VAL A 315 -13.05 -9.60 20.57
C VAL A 315 -14.28 -8.82 20.11
N ASP A 316 -14.53 -7.63 20.64
CA ASP A 316 -15.68 -6.82 20.27
C ASP A 316 -15.58 -6.26 18.85
N GLU A 317 -14.38 -5.85 18.42
CA GLU A 317 -14.12 -5.44 17.04
C GLU A 317 -14.32 -6.61 16.07
N ALA A 318 -13.86 -7.82 16.44
CA ALA A 318 -14.06 -9.01 15.61
C ALA A 318 -15.55 -9.41 15.52
N LYS A 319 -16.33 -9.27 16.60
CA LYS A 319 -17.80 -9.45 16.57
C LYS A 319 -18.46 -8.41 15.66
N ALA A 320 -18.05 -7.15 15.72
CA ALA A 320 -18.58 -6.09 14.87
C ALA A 320 -18.29 -6.39 13.38
N THR A 321 -17.06 -6.82 13.09
CA THR A 321 -16.63 -7.25 11.75
C THR A 321 -17.55 -8.32 11.17
N ILE A 322 -17.87 -9.37 11.96
CA ILE A 322 -18.78 -10.43 11.51
C ILE A 322 -20.17 -9.90 11.23
N LYS A 323 -20.74 -9.13 12.16
CA LYS A 323 -22.12 -8.65 12.05
C LYS A 323 -22.33 -7.80 10.81
N LEU A 324 -21.32 -7.01 10.42
CA LEU A 324 -21.36 -6.21 9.20
C LEU A 324 -21.58 -7.06 7.93
N VAL A 325 -21.02 -8.26 7.88
CA VAL A 325 -21.03 -9.14 6.70
C VAL A 325 -21.66 -10.50 6.98
N GLU A 326 -22.58 -10.58 7.94
CA GLU A 326 -23.23 -11.83 8.33
C GLU A 326 -24.01 -12.44 7.15
N LEU A 327 -24.72 -11.61 6.39
CA LEU A 327 -25.47 -12.00 5.20
C LEU A 327 -24.60 -11.94 3.94
N SER A 328 -25.02 -12.65 2.90
CA SER A 328 -24.41 -12.55 1.58
C SER A 328 -24.65 -11.17 0.94
N TRP A 329 -23.96 -10.88 -0.17
CA TRP A 329 -24.14 -9.64 -0.93
C TRP A 329 -25.57 -9.44 -1.45
N ASP A 330 -26.37 -10.51 -1.56
CA ASP A 330 -27.78 -10.45 -1.94
C ASP A 330 -28.72 -10.28 -0.72
N GLY A 331 -28.17 -10.10 0.48
CA GLY A 331 -28.93 -10.01 1.73
C GLY A 331 -29.56 -11.33 2.19
N LYS A 332 -29.08 -12.47 1.68
CA LYS A 332 -29.58 -13.81 2.02
C LYS A 332 -28.64 -14.54 2.98
N GLU A 333 -29.21 -15.42 3.79
CA GLU A 333 -28.45 -16.36 4.60
C GLU A 333 -27.70 -17.34 3.70
N ASP A 334 -26.47 -17.68 4.10
CA ASP A 334 -25.65 -18.68 3.43
C ASP A 334 -24.85 -19.51 4.45
N GLU A 335 -23.97 -20.38 3.95
CA GLU A 335 -23.10 -21.19 4.81
C GLU A 335 -22.24 -20.34 5.76
N PHE A 336 -21.87 -19.11 5.36
CA PHE A 336 -21.09 -18.22 6.22
C PHE A 336 -21.96 -17.63 7.32
N THR A 337 -23.23 -17.33 7.08
CA THR A 337 -24.16 -16.91 8.14
C THR A 337 -24.21 -17.94 9.27
N GLY A 338 -24.43 -19.22 8.93
CA GLY A 338 -24.43 -20.30 9.93
C GLY A 338 -23.07 -20.53 10.60
N TRP A 339 -21.96 -20.36 9.87
CA TRP A 339 -20.61 -20.40 10.44
C TRP A 339 -20.36 -19.25 11.41
N SER A 340 -20.83 -18.05 11.07
CA SER A 340 -20.61 -16.84 11.84
C SER A 340 -21.30 -16.87 13.20
N ALA A 341 -22.53 -17.40 13.25
CA ALA A 341 -23.25 -17.62 14.50
C ALA A 341 -22.47 -18.55 15.45
N LYS A 342 -21.92 -19.66 14.93
CA LYS A 342 -21.09 -20.59 15.72
C LYS A 342 -19.78 -19.95 16.18
N TRP A 343 -19.13 -19.18 15.30
CA TRP A 343 -17.90 -18.49 15.66
C TRP A 343 -18.14 -17.46 16.78
N LEU A 344 -19.25 -16.72 16.73
CA LEU A 344 -19.64 -15.76 17.77
C LEU A 344 -19.91 -16.41 19.13
N GLU A 345 -20.33 -17.68 19.17
CA GLU A 345 -20.44 -18.45 20.42
C GLU A 345 -19.07 -18.82 20.98
N VAL A 346 -18.12 -19.18 20.12
CA VAL A 346 -16.79 -19.67 20.49
C VAL A 346 -15.81 -18.56 20.83
N VAL A 347 -15.99 -17.36 20.28
CA VAL A 347 -15.10 -16.21 20.56
C VAL A 347 -15.37 -15.55 21.91
N LYS A 348 -16.50 -15.84 22.56
CA LYS A 348 -16.88 -15.29 23.87
C LYS A 348 -15.75 -15.43 24.89
#